data_AF-A0A945YZI4-F1
#
_entry.id   AF-A0A945YZI4-F1
#
_cell.length_a   1.000
_cell.length_b   1.000
_cell.length_c   1.000
_cell.angle_alpha   90.00
_cell.angle_beta   90.00
_cell.angle_gamma   90.00
#
_symmetry.space_group_name_H-M   'P 1'
#
loop_
_entity.id
_entity.type
_entity.pdbx_description
1 polymer ?
#
loop_
_entity_poly.entity_id
_entity_poly.type
_entity_poly.pdbx_seq_one_letter_code
_entity_poly.pdbx_strand_id
1 'polypeptide(L)'
;MVTKVSDGIIETNVIGADTTKNLTVGHTTDVEILGSNTITPDMATESLKKRAVNGNVTINFPTNGNSVCHIRLEADSGGAYTVTLGANVNPVGTIPDLSASTDYLAVISRFDATTADIQIQEIG
;
A
#
# COMPACT_ATOMS: atom_id res chain seq x y z
N MET A 1 -22.71 10.14 40.80
CA MET A 1 -23.05 10.25 39.37
C MET A 1 -21.77 9.97 38.61
N VAL A 2 -21.60 8.74 38.13
CA VAL A 2 -20.39 8.35 37.40
C VAL A 2 -20.63 8.70 35.94
N THR A 3 -19.93 9.70 35.44
CA THR A 3 -19.92 10.04 34.02
C THR A 3 -19.17 8.92 33.30
N LYS A 4 -19.91 8.13 32.53
CA LYS A 4 -19.34 7.16 31.59
C LYS A 4 -18.56 7.99 30.56
N VAL A 5 -17.24 7.97 30.62
CA VAL A 5 -16.41 8.47 29.52
C VAL A 5 -16.72 7.58 28.34
N SER A 6 -17.42 8.17 27.37
CA SER A 6 -17.71 7.58 26.07
C SER A 6 -16.41 7.07 25.47
N ASP A 7 -16.43 5.83 24.99
CA ASP A 7 -15.33 5.19 24.28
C ASP A 7 -14.81 6.15 23.21
N GLY A 8 -13.71 6.82 23.54
CA GLY A 8 -12.91 7.56 22.59
C GLY A 8 -12.20 6.54 21.75
N ILE A 9 -12.96 5.91 20.85
CA ILE A 9 -12.40 5.24 19.68
C ILE A 9 -11.61 6.35 19.00
N ILE A 10 -10.29 6.31 19.18
CA ILE A 10 -9.39 6.94 18.25
C ILE A 10 -9.73 6.25 16.94
N GLU A 11 -10.54 6.90 16.11
CA GLU A 11 -10.64 6.57 14.71
C GLU A 11 -9.24 6.75 14.16
N THR A 12 -8.47 5.66 14.19
CA THR A 12 -7.23 5.52 13.45
C THR A 12 -7.61 5.77 12.01
N ASN A 13 -7.36 7.01 11.61
CA ASN A 13 -7.43 7.56 10.28
C ASN A 13 -7.10 6.50 9.23
N VAL A 14 -8.16 5.88 8.75
CA VAL A 14 -8.37 5.36 7.41
C VAL A 14 -7.06 4.96 6.72
N ILE A 15 -6.57 3.76 7.01
CA ILE A 15 -6.22 2.93 5.85
C ILE A 15 -7.55 2.69 5.16
N GLY A 16 -7.69 3.05 3.89
CA GLY A 16 -8.92 2.96 3.08
C GLY A 16 -9.53 1.56 3.06
N ALA A 17 -10.11 1.15 4.18
CA ALA A 17 -11.04 0.05 4.28
C ALA A 17 -12.35 0.58 3.72
N ASP A 18 -12.43 0.61 2.39
CA ASP A 18 -13.69 0.45 1.74
C ASP A 18 -14.32 -0.83 2.33
N THR A 19 -15.40 -0.68 3.08
CA THR A 19 -16.11 -1.81 3.72
C THR A 19 -16.73 -2.76 2.70
N THR A 20 -16.70 -2.42 1.40
CA THR A 20 -17.01 -3.33 0.29
C THR A 20 -15.79 -4.11 -0.22
N LYS A 21 -14.57 -3.68 0.15
CA LYS A 21 -13.29 -4.39 -0.05
C LYS A 21 -12.72 -4.86 1.27
N ASN A 22 -13.56 -5.53 2.08
CA ASN A 22 -13.05 -6.31 3.19
C ASN A 22 -12.10 -7.36 2.61
N LEU A 23 -10.80 -7.18 2.83
CA LEU A 23 -9.82 -8.25 2.73
C LEU A 23 -10.38 -9.45 3.50
N THR A 24 -10.22 -10.64 2.93
CA THR A 24 -10.86 -11.86 3.44
C THR A 24 -10.64 -11.97 4.96
N VAL A 25 -11.73 -12.14 5.73
CA VAL A 25 -11.69 -12.25 7.21
C VAL A 25 -10.64 -13.28 7.63
N GLY A 26 -9.66 -12.85 8.44
CA GLY A 26 -8.55 -13.70 8.91
C GLY A 26 -7.19 -13.44 8.25
N HIS A 27 -7.11 -12.60 7.22
CA HIS A 27 -5.86 -12.19 6.58
C HIS A 27 -5.39 -10.78 6.97
N THR A 28 -6.15 -10.08 7.82
CA THR A 28 -5.80 -8.75 8.34
C THR A 28 -5.73 -8.75 9.85
N THR A 29 -4.54 -8.93 10.41
CA THR A 29 -4.27 -8.48 11.79
C THR A 29 -3.07 -7.56 11.89
N ASP A 30 -2.12 -7.59 10.94
CA ASP A 30 -0.91 -6.75 11.02
C ASP A 30 -0.63 -6.04 9.69
N VAL A 31 -0.45 -4.72 9.78
CA VAL A 31 0.18 -3.94 8.72
C VAL A 31 1.67 -4.29 8.72
N GLU A 32 2.15 -4.94 7.66
CA GLU A 32 3.58 -5.23 7.54
C GLU A 32 4.35 -3.93 7.25
N ILE A 33 5.35 -3.61 8.06
CA ILE A 33 6.24 -2.46 7.80
C ILE A 33 7.39 -2.89 6.92
N LEU A 34 7.48 -2.29 5.73
CA LEU A 34 8.55 -2.55 4.78
C LEU A 34 9.82 -1.77 5.16
N GLY A 35 10.95 -2.48 5.22
CA GLY A 35 12.26 -1.89 5.54
C GLY A 35 12.99 -1.23 4.36
N SER A 36 12.51 -1.40 3.13
CA SER A 36 13.20 -0.95 1.90
C SER A 36 12.28 -0.19 0.95
N ASN A 37 12.84 0.77 0.20
CA ASN A 37 12.16 1.43 -0.93
C ASN A 37 12.15 0.57 -2.21
N THR A 38 12.93 -0.52 -2.23
CA THR A 38 12.81 -1.57 -3.25
C THR A 38 11.87 -2.64 -2.72
N ILE A 39 10.69 -2.73 -3.32
CA ILE A 39 9.57 -3.52 -2.85
C ILE A 39 9.26 -4.60 -3.87
N THR A 40 9.19 -5.85 -3.40
CA THR A 40 8.71 -6.99 -4.19
C THR A 40 7.56 -7.61 -3.40
N PRO A 41 6.29 -7.38 -3.79
CA PRO A 41 5.16 -7.94 -3.06
C PRO A 41 5.13 -9.48 -3.10
N ASP A 42 4.75 -10.10 -1.99
CA ASP A 42 4.32 -11.50 -1.97
C ASP A 42 2.79 -11.50 -2.13
N MET A 43 2.29 -12.22 -3.13
CA MET A 43 0.86 -12.27 -3.48
C MET A 43 0.26 -13.64 -3.15
N ALA A 44 0.93 -14.45 -2.32
CA ALA A 44 0.41 -15.73 -1.82
C ALA A 44 -0.94 -15.56 -1.10
N THR A 45 -1.10 -14.45 -0.38
CA THR A 45 -2.34 -14.04 0.29
C THR A 45 -2.57 -12.56 0.09
N GLU A 46 -3.82 -12.13 0.27
CA GLU A 46 -4.12 -10.69 0.33
C GLU A 46 -3.36 -10.05 1.50
N SER A 47 -2.76 -8.88 1.29
CA SER A 47 -1.93 -8.23 2.30
C SER A 47 -2.04 -6.71 2.29
N LEU A 48 -1.78 -6.12 3.46
CA LEU A 48 -1.69 -4.69 3.67
C LEU A 48 -0.33 -4.35 4.28
N LYS A 49 0.41 -3.46 3.63
CA LYS A 49 1.74 -3.05 4.02
C LYS A 49 1.85 -1.53 4.12
N LYS A 50 2.89 -1.09 4.81
CA LYS A 50 3.22 0.34 4.94
C LYS A 50 4.72 0.55 4.76
N ARG A 51 5.08 1.62 4.07
CA ARG A 51 6.46 2.03 3.84
C ARG A 51 6.60 3.53 4.09
N ALA A 52 7.48 3.90 5.03
CA ALA A 52 8.00 5.26 5.11
C ALA A 52 9.01 5.47 3.98
N VAL A 53 8.71 6.41 3.08
CA VAL A 53 9.49 6.67 1.86
C VAL A 53 10.40 7.88 2.09
N ASN A 54 11.70 7.65 1.95
CA ASN A 54 12.76 8.65 2.13
C ASN A 54 13.71 8.71 0.91
N GLY A 55 13.19 8.36 -0.26
CA GLY A 55 13.94 8.22 -1.51
C GLY A 55 13.08 7.62 -2.61
N ASN A 56 13.66 7.46 -3.80
CA ASN A 56 12.96 6.83 -4.93
C ASN A 56 12.51 5.42 -4.57
N VAL A 57 11.31 5.06 -5.01
CA VAL A 57 10.69 3.75 -4.79
C VAL A 57 10.80 2.92 -6.05
N THR A 58 11.12 1.64 -5.89
CA THR A 58 11.04 0.65 -6.98
C THR A 58 10.07 -0.44 -6.58
N ILE A 59 9.04 -0.69 -7.39
CA ILE A 59 8.08 -1.78 -7.16
C ILE A 59 8.29 -2.85 -8.23
N ASN A 60 8.86 -3.98 -7.82
CA ASN A 60 9.18 -5.10 -8.70
C ASN A 60 7.99 -6.03 -8.92
N PHE A 61 8.10 -6.85 -9.96
CA PHE A 61 7.14 -7.92 -10.22
C PHE A 61 7.08 -8.91 -9.04
N PRO A 62 5.87 -9.20 -8.51
CA PRO A 62 5.71 -10.09 -7.37
C PRO A 62 6.16 -11.53 -7.64
N THR A 63 6.62 -12.23 -6.59
CA THR A 63 7.29 -13.53 -6.73
C THR A 63 6.35 -14.71 -6.89
N ASN A 64 5.14 -14.66 -6.34
CA ASN A 64 4.21 -15.80 -6.24
C ASN A 64 2.77 -15.34 -5.97
N GLY A 65 1.79 -16.21 -6.28
CA GLY A 65 0.38 -16.05 -5.93
C GLY A 65 -0.44 -15.15 -6.86
N ASN A 66 -1.76 -15.12 -6.64
CA ASN A 66 -2.74 -14.39 -7.46
C ASN A 66 -3.65 -13.48 -6.61
N SER A 67 -3.16 -13.02 -5.46
CA SER A 67 -3.92 -12.18 -4.53
C SER A 67 -3.75 -10.68 -4.83
N VAL A 68 -4.14 -9.82 -3.88
CA VAL A 68 -3.97 -8.36 -3.95
C VAL A 68 -3.07 -7.88 -2.80
N CYS A 69 -2.13 -6.98 -3.08
CA CYS A 69 -1.30 -6.32 -2.07
C CYS A 69 -1.54 -4.82 -2.08
N HIS A 70 -1.91 -4.26 -0.93
CA HIS A 70 -2.03 -2.82 -0.73
C HIS A 70 -0.81 -2.32 0.03
N ILE A 71 -0.21 -1.23 -0.44
CA ILE A 71 0.94 -0.60 0.20
C ILE A 71 0.65 0.88 0.40
N ARG A 72 0.59 1.32 1.66
CA ARG A 72 0.63 2.75 2.01
C ARG A 72 2.06 3.24 1.91
N LEU A 73 2.34 4.13 0.98
CA LEU A 73 3.61 4.83 0.82
C LEU A 73 3.47 6.20 1.52
N GLU A 74 4.22 6.40 2.58
CA GLU A 74 4.20 7.65 3.36
C GLU A 74 5.46 8.43 3.03
N ALA A 75 5.36 9.39 2.11
CA ALA A 75 6.50 10.20 1.72
C ALA A 75 6.91 11.11 2.89
N ASP A 76 8.19 11.08 3.24
CA ASP A 76 8.73 11.96 4.26
C ASP A 76 8.74 13.44 3.80
N SER A 77 9.22 14.33 4.65
CA SER A 77 9.30 15.77 4.34
C SER A 77 10.48 16.14 3.43
N GLY A 78 11.26 15.17 2.94
CA GLY A 78 12.55 15.35 2.30
C GLY A 78 12.53 15.74 0.83
N GLY A 79 11.41 15.59 0.11
CA GLY A 79 11.27 16.07 -1.27
C GLY A 79 10.33 15.23 -2.13
N ALA A 80 10.34 15.48 -3.45
CA ALA A 80 9.61 14.68 -4.42
C ALA A 80 10.41 13.43 -4.81
N TYR A 81 9.76 12.27 -4.81
CA TYR A 81 10.38 10.98 -5.12
C TYR A 81 9.72 10.33 -6.33
N THR A 82 10.54 9.72 -7.18
CA THR A 82 10.02 8.97 -8.33
C THR A 82 9.63 7.56 -7.92
N VAL A 83 8.59 7.01 -8.58
CA VAL A 83 8.27 5.58 -8.51
C VAL A 83 8.68 4.92 -9.81
N THR A 84 9.56 3.93 -9.71
CA THR A 84 9.97 3.07 -10.82
C THR A 84 9.25 1.73 -10.71
N LEU A 85 8.71 1.24 -11.82
CA LEU A 85 8.13 -0.09 -11.89
C LEU A 85 9.16 -1.06 -12.48
N GLY A 86 9.28 -2.23 -11.85
CA GLY A 86 10.09 -3.32 -12.36
C GLY A 86 9.51 -3.91 -13.65
N ALA A 87 10.32 -4.69 -14.36
CA ALA A 87 9.86 -5.38 -15.56
C ALA A 87 8.62 -6.24 -15.26
N ASN A 88 7.65 -6.25 -16.18
CA ASN A 88 6.38 -6.98 -16.09
C ASN A 88 5.39 -6.48 -15.01
N VAL A 89 5.63 -5.29 -14.46
CA VAL A 89 4.62 -4.55 -13.71
C VAL A 89 3.98 -3.52 -14.64
N ASN A 90 2.69 -3.66 -14.89
CA ASN A 90 1.92 -2.82 -15.79
C ASN A 90 1.23 -1.70 -15.00
N PRO A 91 1.49 -0.43 -15.30
CA PRO A 91 0.78 0.67 -14.67
C PRO A 91 -0.66 0.76 -15.18
N VAL A 92 -1.61 0.82 -14.26
CA VAL A 92 -3.00 1.18 -14.51
C VAL A 92 -3.13 2.70 -14.33
N GLY A 93 -2.93 3.42 -15.44
CA GLY A 93 -2.92 4.87 -15.47
C GLY A 93 -1.52 5.49 -15.30
N THR A 94 -1.46 6.77 -14.99
CA THR A 94 -0.20 7.49 -14.78
C THR A 94 0.35 7.18 -13.40
N ILE A 95 1.62 6.78 -13.33
CA ILE A 95 2.33 6.65 -12.06
C ILE A 95 2.75 8.04 -11.59
N PRO A 96 2.29 8.50 -10.41
CA PRO A 96 2.64 9.81 -9.90
C PRO A 96 4.07 9.80 -9.33
N ASP A 97 4.69 10.98 -9.31
CA ASP A 97 5.76 11.26 -8.37
C ASP A 97 5.16 11.43 -6.97
N LEU A 98 5.88 10.94 -5.96
CA LEU A 98 5.47 11.04 -4.56
C LEU A 98 5.87 12.43 -4.04
N SER A 99 4.89 13.23 -3.68
CA SER A 99 5.10 14.56 -3.11
C SER A 99 5.43 14.45 -1.62
N ALA A 100 6.24 15.39 -1.11
CA ALA A 100 6.65 15.39 0.29
C ALA A 100 5.45 15.47 1.24
N SER A 101 5.53 14.74 2.36
CA SER A 101 4.48 14.70 3.40
C SER A 101 3.09 14.31 2.89
N THR A 102 3.05 13.57 1.78
CA THR A 102 1.83 13.11 1.15
C THR A 102 1.79 11.58 1.18
N ASP A 103 0.63 11.04 1.51
CA ASP A 103 0.42 9.59 1.52
C ASP A 103 -0.12 9.11 0.18
N TYR A 104 0.35 7.93 -0.25
CA TYR A 104 -0.10 7.26 -1.47
C TYR A 104 -0.48 5.82 -1.17
N LEU A 105 -1.45 5.30 -1.92
CA LEU A 105 -1.84 3.91 -1.91
C LEU A 105 -1.45 3.27 -3.23
N ALA A 106 -0.51 2.33 -3.17
CA ALA A 106 -0.20 1.43 -4.27
C ALA A 106 -1.02 0.14 -4.11
N VAL A 107 -1.81 -0.20 -5.12
CA VAL A 107 -2.59 -1.45 -5.19
C VAL A 107 -1.99 -2.31 -6.28
N ILE A 108 -1.45 -3.46 -5.90
CA ILE A 108 -0.84 -4.42 -6.80
C ILE A 108 -1.75 -5.64 -6.89
N SER A 109 -2.06 -6.09 -8.10
CA SER A 109 -2.84 -7.29 -8.36
C SER A 109 -2.11 -8.18 -9.36
N ARG A 110 -2.01 -9.48 -9.06
CA ARG A 110 -1.43 -10.46 -9.98
C ARG A 110 -2.51 -11.43 -10.40
N PHE A 111 -2.75 -11.52 -11.70
CA PHE A 111 -3.77 -12.43 -12.26
C PHE A 111 -3.15 -13.60 -13.03
N ASP A 112 -1.87 -13.50 -13.42
CA ASP A 112 -1.14 -14.56 -14.10
C ASP A 112 0.30 -14.73 -13.58
N ALA A 113 0.99 -15.75 -14.07
CA ALA A 113 2.32 -16.11 -13.60
C ALA A 113 3.43 -15.14 -14.03
N THR A 114 3.17 -14.21 -14.94
CA THR A 114 4.16 -13.42 -15.67
C THR A 114 3.99 -11.91 -15.57
N THR A 115 2.79 -11.41 -15.27
CA THR A 115 2.48 -9.97 -15.22
C THR A 115 1.62 -9.60 -14.02
N ALA A 116 1.79 -8.36 -13.55
CA ALA A 116 1.01 -7.79 -12.46
C ALA A 116 0.61 -6.36 -12.81
N ASP A 117 -0.60 -5.98 -12.43
CA ASP A 117 -1.10 -4.62 -12.58
C ASP A 117 -0.85 -3.83 -11.29
N ILE A 118 -0.53 -2.55 -11.44
CA ILE A 118 -0.38 -1.61 -10.33
C ILE A 118 -1.12 -0.31 -10.59
N GLN A 119 -1.87 0.15 -9.60
CA GLN A 119 -2.41 1.51 -9.56
C GLN A 119 -1.82 2.23 -8.35
N ILE A 120 -1.43 3.50 -8.51
CA ILE A 120 -0.96 4.33 -7.41
C ILE A 120 -1.79 5.62 -7.39
N GLN A 121 -2.31 5.96 -6.21
CA GLN A 121 -3.11 7.15 -6.01
C GLN A 121 -2.73 7.85 -4.71
N GLU A 122 -2.83 9.17 -4.70
CA GLU A 122 -2.71 9.98 -3.48
C GLU A 122 -3.90 9.72 -2.54
N ILE A 123 -3.63 9.63 -1.24
CA ILE A 123 -4.61 9.33 -0.19
C ILE A 123 -4.38 10.17 1.08
N GLY A 124 -4.50 11.50 0.95
CA GLY A 124 -4.88 12.43 2.04
C GLY A 124 -4.06 12.39 3.33
#